data_AF-A0A845CWT0-F1
#
_entry.id   AF-A0A845CWT0-F1
#
_cell.length_a   1.000
_cell.length_b   1.000
_cell.length_c   1.000
_cell.angle_alpha   90.00
_cell.angle_beta   90.00
_cell.angle_gamma   90.00
#
_symmetry.space_group_name_H-M   'P 1'
#
loop_
_entity.id
_entity.type
_entity.pdbx_description
1 polymer ?
#
loop_
_entity_poly.entity_id
_entity_poly.type
_entity_poly.pdbx_seq_one_letter_code
_entity_poly.pdbx_strand_id
1 'polypeptide(L)'
;TPTRTTIDKVLVVHVQLGNVRTGPGMDYDIIGKVQEGDRLVEIVDESGGWYRFCCVDGDTLGWLHSSLVTAYHTGAGPPPHLNADPYYQKYLDARGIPILAPESVPDAELRRAQATLFGMVADRPDLLDVLASLNTRILLYDRERGGPSQLPEFSEDADSKFSGVFAETSYGQAVVAPAMTTYYCNETLIHEIAHALDYALLTQDWRAFRESGFKQARNQAYLSAMKAGLWAGRYESTVSHEYWAEMVVHWLRPDLFRTQFGLSDLSELDSEAARLIEHYLGNPTLPDFCQTRQFFIRGRVLDDRGNPMPEVWVTLSAWRQEGERFRSLRRHPDVVAKRTGPDGRFWIVEAVDPGLLETADFFNLGIWRGEPADRSAACSIAGFAGQNKTAVKHLDQELRVEVTGQDLSGYTITIPTEFDWSPLIDCQ
;
A
#
# COMPACT_ATOMS: atom_id res chain seq x y z
N THR A 1 26.50 5.07 12.03
CA THR A 1 26.00 5.33 13.40
C THR A 1 25.36 4.06 13.90
N PRO A 2 25.62 3.56 15.12
CA PRO A 2 24.92 2.36 15.59
C PRO A 2 23.42 2.70 15.65
N THR A 3 22.64 1.98 14.85
CA THR A 3 21.18 2.09 14.76
C THR A 3 20.62 1.82 16.15
N ARG A 4 20.01 2.84 16.73
CA ARG A 4 19.44 2.73 18.06
C ARG A 4 18.24 1.81 18.00
N THR A 5 18.26 0.69 18.74
CA THR A 5 17.11 -0.20 18.82
C THR A 5 16.01 0.49 19.62
N THR A 6 14.95 0.93 18.94
CA THR A 6 13.76 1.46 19.57
C THR A 6 12.83 0.32 19.96
N ILE A 7 12.20 0.46 21.12
CA ILE A 7 11.08 -0.37 21.58
C ILE A 7 9.82 0.18 20.89
N ASP A 8 9.02 -0.71 20.27
CA ASP A 8 7.73 -0.40 19.64
C ASP A 8 6.67 0.02 20.68
N LYS A 9 6.89 1.18 21.32
CA LYS A 9 6.02 1.79 22.31
C LYS A 9 5.93 3.29 22.11
N VAL A 10 4.76 3.83 22.40
CA VAL A 10 4.49 5.25 22.50
C VAL A 10 4.00 5.50 23.91
N LEU A 11 4.59 6.48 24.58
CA LEU A 11 4.18 6.86 25.93
C LEU A 11 3.36 8.14 25.84
N VAL A 12 2.15 8.10 26.37
CA VAL A 12 1.28 9.28 26.46
C VAL A 12 1.24 9.72 27.90
N VAL A 13 1.62 10.97 28.14
CA VAL A 13 1.62 11.55 29.49
C VAL A 13 0.18 11.83 29.91
N HIS A 14 -0.22 11.30 31.08
CA HIS A 14 -1.58 11.46 31.62
C HIS A 14 -1.62 12.33 32.89
N VAL A 15 -0.49 12.93 33.26
CA VAL A 15 -0.36 13.83 34.41
C VAL A 15 -0.16 15.27 33.92
N GLN A 16 -0.68 16.26 34.65
CA GLN A 16 -0.55 17.67 34.28
C GLN A 16 0.89 18.13 34.06
N LEU A 17 1.83 17.66 34.90
CA LEU A 17 3.25 17.96 34.79
C LEU A 17 4.09 16.81 35.35
N GLY A 18 5.02 16.30 34.55
CA GLY A 18 5.97 15.25 34.89
C GLY A 18 7.41 15.72 34.75
N ASN A 19 8.31 15.17 35.57
CA ASN A 19 9.73 15.47 35.48
C ASN A 19 10.45 14.46 34.60
N VAL A 20 11.32 14.97 33.72
CA VAL A 20 12.26 14.17 32.94
C VAL A 20 13.65 14.29 33.55
N ARG A 21 14.35 13.17 33.70
CA ARG A 21 15.60 13.06 34.45
C ARG A 21 16.76 12.49 33.63
N THR A 22 18.00 12.70 34.10
CA THR A 22 19.22 12.15 33.48
C THR A 22 19.35 10.63 33.62
N GLY A 23 18.65 10.00 34.56
CA GLY A 23 18.70 8.56 34.81
C GLY A 23 17.46 7.98 35.48
N PRO A 24 17.35 6.63 35.56
CA PRO A 24 16.19 5.94 36.09
C PRO A 24 16.19 5.94 37.62
N GLY A 25 15.72 7.02 38.23
CA GLY A 25 15.61 7.14 39.68
C GLY A 25 15.32 8.56 40.14
N MET A 26 14.87 8.69 41.40
CA MET A 26 14.54 9.99 41.98
C MET A 26 15.76 10.84 42.35
N ASP A 27 16.94 10.21 42.47
CA ASP A 27 18.21 10.86 42.82
C ASP A 27 18.94 11.46 41.60
N TYR A 28 18.43 11.24 40.39
CA TYR A 28 18.98 11.81 39.16
C TYR A 28 18.45 13.21 38.89
N ASP A 29 19.29 14.08 38.33
CA ASP A 29 18.95 15.47 38.04
C ASP A 29 17.76 15.59 37.06
N ILE A 30 16.91 16.60 37.28
CA ILE A 30 15.80 16.95 36.37
C ILE A 30 16.38 17.78 35.22
N ILE A 31 16.14 17.33 34.00
CA ILE A 31 16.63 17.97 32.76
C ILE A 31 15.52 18.50 31.87
N GLY A 32 14.28 18.16 32.18
CA GLY A 32 13.12 18.62 31.40
C GLY A 32 11.83 18.34 32.13
N LYS A 33 10.74 18.76 31.50
CA LYS A 33 9.39 18.49 31.95
C LYS A 33 8.54 18.05 30.76
N VAL A 34 7.53 17.25 31.08
CA VAL A 34 6.46 16.86 30.18
C VAL A 34 5.13 17.24 30.80
N GLN A 35 4.10 17.41 29.98
CA GLN A 35 2.76 17.80 30.38
C GLN A 35 1.72 16.83 29.82
N GLU A 36 0.50 16.91 30.35
CA GLU A 36 -0.59 16.03 29.93
C GLU A 36 -0.83 16.11 28.42
N GLY A 37 -0.95 14.95 27.78
CA GLY A 37 -1.10 14.84 26.33
C GLY A 37 0.23 14.78 25.55
N ASP A 38 1.37 15.06 26.18
CA ASP A 38 2.67 14.89 25.52
C ASP A 38 2.85 13.44 25.05
N ARG A 39 3.25 13.29 23.80
CA ARG A 39 3.55 12.00 23.15
C ARG A 39 5.04 11.82 23.05
N LEU A 40 5.54 10.77 23.68
CA LEU A 40 6.95 10.43 23.70
C LEU A 40 7.15 9.19 22.85
N VAL A 41 7.85 9.41 21.74
CA VAL A 41 8.19 8.40 20.74
C VAL A 41 9.65 7.98 20.92
N GLU A 42 10.10 6.98 20.16
CA GLU A 42 11.49 6.49 20.20
C GLU A 42 11.94 6.11 21.62
N ILE A 43 11.20 5.15 22.21
CA ILE A 43 11.57 4.56 23.50
C ILE A 43 12.76 3.64 23.25
N VAL A 44 13.83 3.82 24.02
CA VAL A 44 15.14 3.25 23.72
C VAL A 44 15.68 2.39 24.85
N ASP A 45 15.05 2.45 26.03
CA ASP A 45 15.39 1.62 27.18
C ASP A 45 14.24 1.59 28.20
N GLU A 46 14.22 0.52 29.00
CA GLU A 46 13.29 0.31 30.10
C GLU A 46 14.06 -0.27 31.29
N SER A 47 14.04 0.43 32.43
CA SER A 47 14.77 -0.02 33.62
C SER A 47 14.03 0.35 34.90
N GLY A 48 13.71 -0.67 35.72
CA GLY A 48 13.19 -0.45 37.07
C GLY A 48 11.93 0.41 37.16
N GLY A 49 11.02 0.32 36.16
CA GLY A 49 9.81 1.14 36.11
C GLY A 49 10.01 2.53 35.49
N TRP A 50 11.16 2.79 34.87
CA TRP A 50 11.45 4.01 34.12
C TRP A 50 11.59 3.71 32.63
N TYR A 51 11.12 4.66 31.82
CA TYR A 51 11.31 4.65 30.38
C TYR A 51 12.36 5.67 29.98
N ARG A 52 13.26 5.28 29.07
CA ARG A 52 14.18 6.19 28.40
C ARG A 52 13.67 6.48 27.00
N PHE A 53 13.59 7.74 26.63
CA PHE A 53 13.08 8.16 25.32
C PHE A 53 13.99 9.22 24.69
N CYS A 54 13.90 9.35 23.37
CA CYS A 54 14.45 10.47 22.62
C CYS A 54 13.31 11.44 22.22
N CYS A 55 13.50 12.75 22.22
CA CYS A 55 14.56 13.52 22.86
C CYS A 55 13.94 14.74 23.55
N VAL A 56 14.50 15.14 24.70
CA VAL A 56 13.97 16.23 25.54
C VAL A 56 14.07 17.58 24.82
N ASP A 57 15.12 17.79 24.02
CA ASP A 57 15.43 19.04 23.33
C ASP A 57 16.14 18.80 21.97
N GLY A 58 15.72 17.74 21.25
CA GLY A 58 16.25 17.39 19.93
C GLY A 58 17.31 16.28 19.97
N ASP A 59 18.27 16.34 20.91
CA ASP A 59 19.34 15.33 21.01
C ASP A 59 19.49 14.71 22.41
N THR A 60 18.98 15.37 23.47
CA THR A 60 19.17 14.88 24.84
C THR A 60 18.18 13.78 25.18
N LEU A 61 18.68 12.71 25.79
CA LEU A 61 17.85 11.59 26.22
C LEU A 61 17.31 11.80 27.62
N GLY A 62 16.04 11.52 27.77
CA GLY A 62 15.32 11.68 29.02
C GLY A 62 14.86 10.35 29.60
N TRP A 63 14.86 10.27 30.93
CA TRP A 63 14.16 9.24 31.68
C TRP A 63 12.92 9.80 32.35
N LEU A 64 11.83 9.04 32.32
CA LEU A 64 10.62 9.36 33.07
C LEU A 64 10.09 8.09 33.75
N HIS A 65 9.37 8.28 34.86
CA HIS A 65 8.79 7.16 35.59
C HIS A 65 7.49 6.70 34.92
N SER A 66 7.28 5.39 34.82
CA SER A 66 6.12 4.77 34.18
C SER A 66 4.77 5.24 34.74
N SER A 67 4.71 5.67 36.01
CA SER A 67 3.49 6.23 36.60
C SER A 67 3.03 7.56 36.00
N LEU A 68 3.86 8.22 35.18
CA LEU A 68 3.51 9.49 34.55
C LEU A 68 2.82 9.29 33.19
N VAL A 69 2.89 8.07 32.65
CA VAL A 69 2.53 7.76 31.26
C VAL A 69 1.66 6.52 31.18
N THR A 70 0.88 6.44 30.11
CA THR A 70 0.32 5.18 29.63
C THR A 70 1.15 4.72 28.45
N ALA A 71 1.62 3.48 28.50
CA ALA A 71 2.40 2.88 27.42
C ALA A 71 1.49 2.15 26.44
N TYR A 72 1.54 2.55 25.17
CA TYR A 72 0.84 1.91 24.06
C TYR A 72 1.86 1.20 23.19
N HIS A 73 1.77 -0.13 23.07
CA HIS A 73 2.50 -0.86 22.05
C HIS A 73 1.69 -0.92 20.75
N THR A 74 2.32 -1.25 19.63
CA THR A 74 1.59 -1.53 18.38
C THR A 74 0.45 -2.52 18.62
N GLY A 75 -0.75 -2.19 18.16
CA GLY A 75 -1.93 -3.06 18.30
C GLY A 75 -2.67 -2.91 19.63
N ALA A 76 -2.19 -2.08 20.57
CA ALA A 76 -2.98 -1.71 21.75
C ALA A 76 -4.19 -0.85 21.37
N GLY A 77 -5.19 -0.77 22.26
CA GLY A 77 -6.34 0.11 22.09
C GLY A 77 -5.94 1.58 21.95
N PRO A 78 -6.66 2.39 21.14
CA PRO A 78 -6.37 3.82 21.00
C PRO A 78 -6.41 4.57 22.34
N PRO A 79 -5.49 5.51 22.59
CA PRO A 79 -5.54 6.33 23.79
C PRO A 79 -6.85 7.13 23.89
N PRO A 80 -7.40 7.34 25.12
CA PRO A 80 -8.66 8.07 25.31
C PRO A 80 -8.70 9.47 24.68
N HIS A 81 -7.58 10.20 24.69
CA HIS A 81 -7.51 11.57 24.15
C HIS A 81 -7.74 11.64 22.63
N LEU A 82 -7.60 10.52 21.90
CA LEU A 82 -7.92 10.48 20.47
C LEU A 82 -9.42 10.50 20.21
N ASN A 83 -10.26 10.22 21.22
CA ASN A 83 -11.71 10.07 21.07
C ASN A 83 -12.06 9.16 19.88
N ALA A 84 -11.32 8.06 19.71
CA ALA A 84 -11.55 7.10 18.65
C ALA A 84 -12.84 6.32 18.92
N ASP A 85 -13.60 6.04 17.86
CA ASP A 85 -14.76 5.17 17.95
C ASP A 85 -14.36 3.77 18.45
N PRO A 86 -15.18 3.08 19.27
CA PRO A 86 -14.89 1.72 19.76
C PRO A 86 -14.65 0.67 18.68
N TYR A 87 -15.05 0.93 17.42
CA TYR A 87 -14.65 0.12 16.27
C TYR A 87 -13.13 -0.05 16.19
N TYR A 88 -12.38 1.03 16.45
CA TYR A 88 -10.92 1.04 16.43
C TYR A 88 -10.37 0.44 17.72
N GLN A 89 -9.89 -0.80 17.63
CA GLN A 89 -9.34 -1.56 18.76
C GLN A 89 -7.82 -1.61 18.75
N LYS A 90 -7.18 -1.17 17.65
CA LYS A 90 -5.74 -1.17 17.46
C LYS A 90 -5.24 0.21 17.08
N TYR A 91 -4.08 0.55 17.64
CA TYR A 91 -3.43 1.83 17.47
C TYR A 91 -1.92 1.66 17.23
N LEU A 92 -1.39 2.53 16.38
CA LEU A 92 0.03 2.79 16.23
C LEU A 92 0.24 4.29 15.96
N ASP A 93 1.22 4.90 16.62
CA ASP A 93 1.58 6.30 16.39
C ASP A 93 2.56 6.41 15.21
N ALA A 94 2.31 7.30 14.26
CA ALA A 94 3.26 7.68 13.24
C ALA A 94 3.68 9.17 13.39
N ARG A 95 4.39 9.48 14.48
CA ARG A 95 4.86 10.84 14.81
C ARG A 95 3.73 11.88 14.88
N GLY A 96 2.68 11.55 15.63
CA GLY A 96 1.52 12.43 15.84
C GLY A 96 0.31 12.03 14.99
N ILE A 97 0.51 11.33 13.87
CA ILE A 97 -0.56 10.77 13.03
C ILE A 97 -1.00 9.41 13.61
N PRO A 98 -2.23 9.27 14.15
CA PRO A 98 -2.74 7.99 14.60
C PRO A 98 -3.02 7.05 13.42
N ILE A 99 -2.51 5.83 13.49
CA ILE A 99 -2.92 4.71 12.63
C ILE A 99 -3.89 3.85 13.44
N LEU A 100 -5.13 3.76 12.98
CA LEU A 100 -6.23 3.10 13.68
C LEU A 100 -6.76 1.94 12.84
N ALA A 101 -7.06 0.82 13.49
CA ALA A 101 -7.63 -0.35 12.83
C ALA A 101 -8.56 -1.15 13.77
N PRO A 102 -9.50 -1.94 13.24
CA PRO A 102 -10.27 -2.89 14.03
C PRO A 102 -9.42 -4.10 14.44
N GLU A 103 -9.92 -4.90 15.37
CA GLU A 103 -9.22 -6.09 15.88
C GLU A 103 -8.86 -7.10 14.78
N SER A 104 -9.67 -7.17 13.72
CA SER A 104 -9.47 -8.11 12.61
C SER A 104 -8.29 -7.78 11.71
N VAL A 105 -7.78 -6.54 11.75
CA VAL A 105 -6.59 -6.14 11.00
C VAL A 105 -5.33 -6.60 11.78
N PRO A 106 -4.41 -7.36 11.16
CA PRO A 106 -3.17 -7.77 11.82
C PRO A 106 -2.27 -6.58 12.19
N ASP A 107 -1.55 -6.67 13.32
CA ASP A 107 -0.67 -5.60 13.80
C ASP A 107 0.44 -5.23 12.80
N ALA A 108 0.84 -6.20 11.96
CA ALA A 108 1.79 -5.99 10.88
C ALA A 108 1.31 -4.98 9.83
N GLU A 109 -0.01 -4.85 9.61
CA GLU A 109 -0.58 -3.86 8.68
C GLU A 109 -0.42 -2.44 9.21
N LEU A 110 -0.57 -2.22 10.53
CA LEU A 110 -0.31 -0.92 11.13
C LEU A 110 1.17 -0.54 10.96
N ARG A 111 2.10 -1.47 11.21
CA ARG A 111 3.54 -1.25 11.00
C ARG A 111 3.87 -0.98 9.53
N ARG A 112 3.27 -1.71 8.60
CA ARG A 112 3.43 -1.47 7.16
C ARG A 112 2.95 -0.06 6.80
N ALA A 113 1.78 0.34 7.26
CA ALA A 113 1.24 1.68 7.00
C ALA A 113 2.16 2.80 7.54
N GLN A 114 2.69 2.63 8.76
CA GLN A 114 3.66 3.55 9.36
C GLN A 114 4.93 3.64 8.53
N ALA A 115 5.50 2.49 8.16
CA ALA A 115 6.73 2.43 7.37
C ALA A 115 6.54 3.05 5.96
N THR A 116 5.38 2.83 5.33
CA THR A 116 5.02 3.46 4.06
C THR A 116 4.96 4.98 4.19
N LEU A 117 4.25 5.51 5.20
CA LEU A 117 4.19 6.95 5.44
C LEU A 117 5.59 7.55 5.63
N PHE A 118 6.42 6.95 6.48
CA PHE A 118 7.78 7.44 6.72
C PHE A 118 8.67 7.37 5.49
N GLY A 119 8.55 6.32 4.67
CA GLY A 119 9.28 6.23 3.39
C GLY A 119 8.88 7.35 2.42
N MET A 120 7.58 7.63 2.31
CA MET A 120 7.05 8.67 1.42
C MET A 120 7.48 10.08 1.80
N VAL A 121 7.90 10.31 3.05
CA VAL A 121 8.37 11.61 3.54
C VAL A 121 9.82 11.57 4.04
N ALA A 122 10.63 10.62 3.57
CA ALA A 122 11.99 10.40 4.09
C ALA A 122 12.86 11.68 4.07
N ASP A 123 12.76 12.47 3.00
CA ASP A 123 13.47 13.75 2.84
C ASP A 123 12.65 14.98 3.30
N ARG A 124 11.38 14.77 3.68
CA ARG A 124 10.41 15.81 4.10
C ARG A 124 9.68 15.44 5.39
N PRO A 125 10.39 15.07 6.48
CA PRO A 125 9.74 14.68 7.74
C PRO A 125 8.95 15.83 8.38
N ASP A 126 9.21 17.07 7.98
CA ASP A 126 8.46 18.26 8.39
C ASP A 126 6.99 18.22 7.94
N LEU A 127 6.65 17.46 6.90
CA LEU A 127 5.27 17.25 6.48
C LEU A 127 4.47 16.44 7.51
N LEU A 128 5.11 15.59 8.31
CA LEU A 128 4.45 14.85 9.40
C LEU A 128 3.93 15.81 10.47
N ASP A 129 4.69 16.86 10.80
CA ASP A 129 4.27 17.86 11.79
C ASP A 129 3.06 18.65 11.29
N VAL A 130 2.98 18.89 9.97
CA VAL A 130 1.81 19.53 9.34
C VAL A 130 0.60 18.61 9.41
N LEU A 131 0.72 17.35 8.98
CA LEU A 131 -0.36 16.36 9.06
C LEU A 131 -0.85 16.17 10.51
N ALA A 132 0.07 16.05 11.47
CA ALA A 132 -0.28 15.97 12.88
C ALA A 132 -1.06 17.20 13.34
N SER A 133 -0.66 18.41 12.91
CA SER A 133 -1.38 19.66 13.24
C SER A 133 -2.74 19.80 12.55
N LEU A 134 -3.00 19.03 11.50
CA LEU A 134 -4.30 18.91 10.82
C LEU A 134 -5.16 17.78 11.42
N ASN A 135 -4.68 17.16 12.51
CA ASN A 135 -5.28 15.98 13.13
C ASN A 135 -5.51 14.83 12.13
N THR A 136 -4.60 14.68 11.16
CA THR A 136 -4.66 13.59 10.17
C THR A 136 -4.56 12.25 10.87
N ARG A 137 -5.41 11.30 10.46
CA ARG A 137 -5.45 9.91 10.91
C ARG A 137 -5.36 8.98 9.70
N ILE A 138 -4.68 7.85 9.85
CA ILE A 138 -4.74 6.74 8.90
C ILE A 138 -5.70 5.69 9.45
N LEU A 139 -6.74 5.37 8.69
CA LEU A 139 -7.81 4.45 9.07
C LEU A 139 -7.72 3.21 8.19
N LEU A 140 -7.38 2.07 8.79
CA LEU A 140 -7.31 0.79 8.11
C LEU A 140 -8.57 -0.03 8.37
N TYR A 141 -9.17 -0.58 7.32
CA TYR A 141 -10.29 -1.50 7.43
C TYR A 141 -9.95 -2.88 6.87
N ASP A 142 -10.68 -3.91 7.30
CA ASP A 142 -10.48 -5.27 6.82
C ASP A 142 -11.15 -5.45 5.45
N ARG A 143 -10.34 -5.57 4.38
CA ARG A 143 -10.82 -5.74 3.00
C ARG A 143 -11.65 -7.02 2.81
N GLU A 144 -11.45 -8.03 3.64
CA GLU A 144 -12.19 -9.29 3.57
C GLU A 144 -13.60 -9.17 4.14
N ARG A 145 -13.87 -8.13 4.93
CA ARG A 145 -15.18 -7.86 5.55
C ARG A 145 -16.03 -6.83 4.80
N GLY A 146 -15.49 -6.21 3.74
CA GLY A 146 -16.24 -5.24 2.93
C GLY A 146 -15.37 -4.09 2.44
N GLY A 147 -16.01 -2.94 2.22
CA GLY A 147 -15.38 -1.68 1.82
C GLY A 147 -15.22 -0.69 2.99
N PRO A 148 -14.92 0.58 2.68
CA PRO A 148 -14.77 1.65 3.66
C PRO A 148 -16.00 1.92 4.53
N SER A 149 -17.19 1.51 4.09
CA SER A 149 -18.45 1.63 4.86
C SER A 149 -18.47 0.86 6.19
N GLN A 150 -17.46 0.02 6.43
CA GLN A 150 -17.20 -0.57 7.74
C GLN A 150 -16.74 0.46 8.78
N LEU A 151 -16.14 1.57 8.33
CA LEU A 151 -15.64 2.62 9.19
C LEU A 151 -16.81 3.49 9.66
N PRO A 152 -16.88 3.85 10.96
CA PRO A 152 -17.94 4.70 11.50
C PRO A 152 -18.12 6.01 10.71
N GLU A 153 -17.03 6.64 10.28
CA GLU A 153 -16.99 7.90 9.53
C GLU A 153 -17.59 7.78 8.12
N PHE A 154 -17.65 6.58 7.55
CA PHE A 154 -18.09 6.30 6.18
C PHE A 154 -19.28 5.33 6.13
N SER A 155 -19.95 5.11 7.27
CA SER A 155 -21.01 4.10 7.39
C SER A 155 -22.23 4.36 6.49
N GLU A 156 -22.45 5.61 6.09
CA GLU A 156 -23.51 6.00 5.15
C GLU A 156 -23.12 5.77 3.67
N ASP A 157 -21.83 5.55 3.39
CA ASP A 157 -21.30 5.30 2.05
C ASP A 157 -21.35 3.82 1.65
N ALA A 158 -22.42 3.12 2.03
CA ALA A 158 -22.57 1.68 1.81
C ALA A 158 -22.51 1.26 0.33
N ASP A 159 -22.90 2.16 -0.58
CA ASP A 159 -22.88 1.96 -2.03
C ASP A 159 -21.57 2.42 -2.70
N SER A 160 -20.61 2.93 -1.92
CA SER A 160 -19.34 3.43 -2.46
C SER A 160 -18.45 2.28 -2.98
N LYS A 161 -17.84 2.51 -4.14
CA LYS A 161 -16.96 1.55 -4.81
C LYS A 161 -15.47 1.87 -4.66
N PHE A 162 -15.12 2.93 -3.93
CA PHE A 162 -13.73 3.29 -3.72
C PHE A 162 -13.07 2.32 -2.73
N SER A 163 -11.81 1.99 -2.99
CA SER A 163 -11.01 1.14 -2.08
C SER A 163 -10.26 1.96 -1.03
N GLY A 164 -10.09 3.27 -1.27
CA GLY A 164 -9.49 4.21 -0.34
C GLY A 164 -10.07 5.60 -0.57
N VAL A 165 -9.87 6.48 0.41
CA VAL A 165 -10.26 7.88 0.32
C VAL A 165 -9.43 8.75 1.26
N PHE A 166 -9.04 9.93 0.79
CA PHE A 166 -8.63 11.04 1.62
C PHE A 166 -9.80 12.03 1.79
N ALA A 167 -10.22 12.26 3.04
CA ALA A 167 -11.35 13.14 3.33
C ALA A 167 -11.18 13.91 4.65
N GLU A 168 -11.92 15.01 4.78
CA GLU A 168 -12.12 15.70 6.06
C GLU A 168 -13.28 15.06 6.82
N THR A 169 -13.10 14.85 8.12
CA THR A 169 -14.07 14.25 9.05
C THR A 169 -14.34 15.19 10.22
N SER A 170 -15.26 14.83 11.11
CA SER A 170 -15.52 15.59 12.35
C SER A 170 -14.31 15.69 13.29
N TYR A 171 -13.32 14.80 13.12
CA TYR A 171 -12.09 14.79 13.90
C TYR A 171 -10.87 15.27 13.09
N GLY A 172 -11.05 15.90 11.93
CA GLY A 172 -9.96 16.31 11.03
C GLY A 172 -9.76 15.33 9.88
N GLN A 173 -8.54 15.22 9.36
CA GLN A 173 -8.29 14.47 8.12
C GLN A 173 -8.25 12.95 8.33
N ALA A 174 -8.78 12.22 7.35
CA ALA A 174 -8.74 10.76 7.30
C ALA A 174 -8.13 10.29 5.98
N VAL A 175 -7.06 9.51 6.09
CA VAL A 175 -6.48 8.68 5.03
C VAL A 175 -7.02 7.28 5.23
N VAL A 176 -7.92 6.83 4.37
CA VAL A 176 -8.59 5.54 4.48
C VAL A 176 -8.03 4.56 3.47
N ALA A 177 -7.61 3.38 3.93
CA ALA A 177 -7.12 2.34 3.04
C ALA A 177 -7.52 0.93 3.53
N PRO A 178 -7.61 -0.06 2.63
CA PRO A 178 -7.82 -1.43 3.04
C PRO A 178 -6.52 -1.97 3.66
N ALA A 179 -6.61 -2.75 4.73
CA ALA A 179 -5.53 -3.61 5.17
C ALA A 179 -5.32 -4.73 4.13
N MET A 180 -4.14 -4.77 3.51
CA MET A 180 -3.83 -5.72 2.44
C MET A 180 -3.04 -6.90 2.99
N THR A 181 -3.72 -7.80 3.70
CA THR A 181 -3.07 -8.97 4.33
C THR A 181 -2.35 -9.90 3.35
N THR A 182 -2.65 -9.78 2.05
CA THR A 182 -2.10 -10.56 0.95
C THR A 182 -1.13 -9.78 0.05
N TYR A 183 -1.00 -8.46 0.23
CA TYR A 183 -0.07 -7.59 -0.52
C TYR A 183 0.65 -6.66 0.46
N TYR A 184 1.96 -6.79 0.57
CA TYR A 184 2.74 -6.02 1.51
C TYR A 184 2.89 -4.55 1.08
N CYS A 185 2.96 -4.28 -0.22
CA CYS A 185 2.84 -2.94 -0.76
C CYS A 185 1.37 -2.60 -1.03
N ASN A 186 0.89 -1.54 -0.40
CA ASN A 186 -0.49 -1.09 -0.48
C ASN A 186 -0.57 0.18 -1.33
N GLU A 187 -0.81 0.03 -2.64
CA GLU A 187 -0.85 1.15 -3.58
C GLU A 187 -2.01 2.11 -3.27
N THR A 188 -3.13 1.59 -2.76
CA THR A 188 -4.25 2.43 -2.30
C THR A 188 -3.80 3.33 -1.14
N LEU A 189 -3.10 2.79 -0.14
CA LEU A 189 -2.59 3.62 0.96
C LEU A 189 -1.57 4.66 0.46
N ILE A 190 -0.68 4.29 -0.46
CA ILE A 190 0.29 5.24 -1.06
C ILE A 190 -0.46 6.38 -1.75
N HIS A 191 -1.48 6.05 -2.54
CA HIS A 191 -2.33 7.03 -3.23
C HIS A 191 -3.00 7.99 -2.23
N GLU A 192 -3.66 7.48 -1.19
CA GLU A 192 -4.36 8.32 -0.23
C GLU A 192 -3.41 9.15 0.66
N ILE A 193 -2.22 8.63 0.98
CA ILE A 193 -1.17 9.43 1.64
C ILE A 193 -0.72 10.56 0.71
N ALA A 194 -0.60 10.32 -0.60
CA ALA A 194 -0.20 11.36 -1.54
C ALA A 194 -1.20 12.52 -1.59
N HIS A 195 -2.51 12.26 -1.46
CA HIS A 195 -3.53 13.31 -1.27
C HIS A 195 -3.35 14.06 0.05
N ALA A 196 -3.04 13.37 1.15
CA ALA A 196 -2.75 14.03 2.42
C ALA A 196 -1.51 14.94 2.32
N LEU A 197 -0.47 14.48 1.64
CA LEU A 197 0.75 15.26 1.41
C LEU A 197 0.51 16.46 0.48
N ASP A 198 -0.36 16.32 -0.52
CA ASP A 198 -0.84 17.44 -1.34
C ASP A 198 -1.39 18.54 -0.42
N TYR A 199 -2.34 18.17 0.45
CA TYR A 199 -2.95 19.10 1.38
C TYR A 199 -1.94 19.71 2.37
N ALA A 200 -1.00 18.91 2.86
CA ALA A 200 0.05 19.38 3.76
C ALA A 200 0.93 20.45 3.09
N LEU A 201 1.34 20.24 1.84
CA LEU A 201 2.12 21.21 1.06
C LEU A 201 1.33 22.51 0.82
N LEU A 202 0.04 22.41 0.47
CA LEU A 202 -0.85 23.57 0.37
C LEU A 202 -0.91 24.36 1.69
N THR A 203 -0.99 23.63 2.81
CA THR A 203 -1.07 24.22 4.15
C THR A 203 0.25 24.91 4.54
N GLN A 204 1.40 24.35 4.17
CA GLN A 204 2.70 24.99 4.41
C GLN A 204 2.81 26.33 3.67
N ASP A 205 2.45 26.36 2.39
CA ASP A 205 2.43 27.60 1.61
C ASP A 205 1.53 28.66 2.25
N TRP A 206 0.32 28.26 2.67
CA TRP A 206 -0.63 29.14 3.34
C TRP A 206 -0.10 29.67 4.68
N ARG A 207 0.49 28.82 5.52
CA ARG A 207 1.10 29.21 6.80
C ARG A 207 2.28 30.15 6.63
N ALA A 208 2.98 30.07 5.50
CA ALA A 208 4.06 30.97 5.14
C ALA A 208 3.55 32.30 4.50
N PHE A 209 2.23 32.52 4.43
CA PHE A 209 1.59 33.64 3.72
C PHE A 209 2.06 33.78 2.26
N ARG A 210 2.35 32.65 1.60
CA ARG A 210 2.75 32.60 0.19
C ARG A 210 1.54 32.22 -0.66
N GLU A 211 1.52 32.68 -1.92
CA GLU A 211 0.68 32.02 -2.92
C GLU A 211 1.10 30.55 -3.00
N SER A 212 0.14 29.64 -3.18
CA SER A 212 0.48 28.22 -3.21
C SER A 212 1.23 27.86 -4.48
N GLY A 213 2.56 27.97 -4.42
CA GLY A 213 3.48 27.60 -5.47
C GLY A 213 3.32 26.13 -5.85
N PHE A 214 3.08 25.26 -4.86
CA PHE A 214 2.79 23.86 -5.10
C PHE A 214 1.52 23.66 -5.92
N LYS A 215 0.39 24.27 -5.51
CA LYS A 215 -0.88 24.15 -6.24
C LYS A 215 -0.76 24.62 -7.68
N GLN A 216 -0.08 25.74 -7.89
CA GLN A 216 0.13 26.31 -9.22
C GLN A 216 1.00 25.37 -10.07
N ALA A 217 2.12 24.88 -9.54
CA ALA A 217 3.02 23.96 -10.23
C ALA A 217 2.32 22.64 -10.58
N ARG A 218 1.59 22.04 -9.64
CA ARG A 218 0.80 20.82 -9.86
C ARG A 218 -0.25 21.02 -10.95
N ASN A 219 -1.02 22.11 -10.89
CA ASN A 219 -2.03 22.41 -11.90
C ASN A 219 -1.42 22.65 -13.29
N GLN A 220 -0.25 23.29 -13.35
CA GLN A 220 0.46 23.51 -14.62
C GLN A 220 0.96 22.19 -15.23
N ALA A 221 1.61 21.34 -14.42
CA ALA A 221 2.06 20.01 -14.85
C ALA A 221 0.88 19.17 -15.35
N TYR A 222 -0.22 19.12 -14.59
CA TYR A 222 -1.44 18.44 -15.01
C TYR A 222 -1.95 18.94 -16.38
N LEU A 223 -2.12 20.26 -16.54
CA LEU A 223 -2.63 20.83 -17.80
C LEU A 223 -1.68 20.57 -18.98
N SER A 224 -0.37 20.60 -18.73
CA SER A 224 0.67 20.27 -19.72
C SER A 224 0.55 18.81 -20.17
N ALA A 225 0.47 17.88 -19.20
CA ALA A 225 0.34 16.46 -19.45
C ALA A 225 -0.96 16.11 -20.19
N MET A 226 -2.09 16.73 -19.81
CA MET A 226 -3.37 16.54 -20.50
C MET A 226 -3.33 17.08 -21.94
N LYS A 227 -2.72 18.26 -22.15
CA LYS A 227 -2.56 18.85 -23.49
C LYS A 227 -1.69 17.98 -24.39
N ALA A 228 -0.68 17.33 -23.83
CA ALA A 228 0.18 16.39 -24.54
C ALA A 228 -0.44 14.99 -24.70
N GLY A 229 -1.58 14.72 -24.04
CA GLY A 229 -2.28 13.45 -24.10
C GLY A 229 -1.58 12.29 -23.38
N LEU A 230 -0.64 12.58 -22.46
CA LEU A 230 0.20 11.57 -21.80
C LEU A 230 -0.63 10.53 -21.03
N TRP A 231 -1.75 10.97 -20.45
CA TRP A 231 -2.60 10.18 -19.56
C TRP A 231 -4.03 10.00 -20.11
N ALA A 232 -4.23 10.22 -21.40
CA ALA A 232 -5.56 10.28 -22.01
C ALA A 232 -6.37 8.99 -21.76
N GLY A 233 -7.59 9.15 -21.24
CA GLY A 233 -8.52 8.03 -21.00
C GLY A 233 -8.17 7.16 -19.79
N ARG A 234 -7.25 7.61 -18.94
CA ARG A 234 -6.84 6.91 -17.71
C ARG A 234 -7.23 7.68 -16.45
N TYR A 235 -7.12 7.04 -15.29
CA TYR A 235 -7.54 7.63 -14.01
C TYR A 235 -6.75 8.89 -13.65
N GLU A 236 -5.47 8.93 -14.04
CA GLU A 236 -4.55 10.06 -13.89
C GLU A 236 -5.03 11.34 -14.61
N SER A 237 -5.98 11.22 -15.55
CA SER A 237 -6.54 12.35 -16.31
C SER A 237 -7.83 12.95 -15.74
N THR A 238 -8.29 12.46 -14.59
CA THR A 238 -9.58 12.87 -14.02
C THR A 238 -9.56 14.31 -13.53
N VAL A 239 -8.64 14.64 -12.61
CA VAL A 239 -8.46 15.96 -12.01
C VAL A 239 -7.03 16.11 -11.46
N SER A 240 -6.59 17.34 -11.18
CA SER A 240 -5.18 17.60 -10.90
C SER A 240 -4.63 17.02 -9.58
N HIS A 241 -5.48 16.73 -8.59
CA HIS A 241 -5.04 16.05 -7.36
C HIS A 241 -4.93 14.53 -7.55
N GLU A 242 -5.83 13.91 -8.31
CA GLU A 242 -5.72 12.50 -8.70
C GLU A 242 -4.50 12.25 -9.58
N TYR A 243 -4.23 13.18 -10.51
CA TYR A 243 -2.97 13.20 -11.25
C TYR A 243 -1.78 13.16 -10.30
N TRP A 244 -1.71 14.07 -9.32
CA TRP A 244 -0.61 14.09 -8.34
C TRP A 244 -0.47 12.77 -7.58
N ALA A 245 -1.56 12.26 -7.01
CA ALA A 245 -1.52 11.04 -6.22
C ALA A 245 -1.03 9.83 -7.04
N GLU A 246 -1.51 9.69 -8.28
CA GLU A 246 -1.04 8.65 -9.20
C GLU A 246 0.41 8.85 -9.64
N MET A 247 0.86 10.09 -9.88
CA MET A 247 2.26 10.35 -10.22
C MET A 247 3.18 9.91 -9.07
N VAL A 248 2.78 10.14 -7.82
CA VAL A 248 3.52 9.67 -6.63
C VAL A 248 3.55 8.15 -6.57
N VAL A 249 2.43 7.47 -6.84
CA VAL A 249 2.40 5.99 -6.94
C VAL A 249 3.35 5.50 -8.03
N HIS A 250 3.29 6.07 -9.24
CA HIS A 250 4.14 5.69 -10.38
C HIS A 250 5.63 5.92 -10.11
N TRP A 251 5.98 7.00 -9.41
CA TRP A 251 7.35 7.28 -8.97
C TRP A 251 7.84 6.21 -7.98
N LEU A 252 7.04 5.89 -6.98
CA LEU A 252 7.40 4.95 -5.91
C LEU A 252 7.36 3.49 -6.35
N ARG A 253 6.65 3.18 -7.44
CA ARG A 253 6.49 1.84 -8.01
C ARG A 253 6.98 1.76 -9.46
N PRO A 254 8.29 2.00 -9.72
CA PRO A 254 8.85 1.94 -11.07
C PRO A 254 8.74 0.53 -11.69
N ASP A 255 8.60 -0.50 -10.86
CA ASP A 255 8.34 -1.88 -11.25
C ASP A 255 6.94 -2.06 -11.88
N LEU A 256 5.90 -1.49 -11.26
CA LEU A 256 4.54 -1.48 -11.82
C LEU A 256 4.49 -0.58 -13.05
N PHE A 257 5.14 0.58 -12.98
CA PHE A 257 5.22 1.52 -14.08
C PHE A 257 5.80 0.86 -15.34
N ARG A 258 6.97 0.21 -15.22
CA ARG A 258 7.58 -0.55 -16.33
C ARG A 258 6.63 -1.58 -16.92
N THR A 259 5.91 -2.28 -16.06
CA THR A 259 4.98 -3.34 -16.48
C THR A 259 3.79 -2.75 -17.24
N GLN A 260 3.25 -1.62 -16.78
CA GLN A 260 2.05 -1.00 -17.32
C GLN A 260 2.31 -0.21 -18.60
N PHE A 261 3.45 0.49 -18.69
CA PHE A 261 3.74 1.42 -19.79
C PHE A 261 4.87 0.95 -20.71
N GLY A 262 5.68 -0.03 -20.30
CA GLY A 262 6.83 -0.48 -21.09
C GLY A 262 7.99 0.52 -21.13
N LEU A 263 7.95 1.54 -20.27
CA LEU A 263 8.94 2.62 -20.14
C LEU A 263 9.72 2.44 -18.83
N SER A 264 10.96 2.92 -18.78
CA SER A 264 11.90 2.68 -17.67
C SER A 264 11.41 3.20 -16.31
N ASP A 265 10.86 4.41 -16.29
CA ASP A 265 10.27 5.08 -15.13
C ASP A 265 9.38 6.26 -15.56
N LEU A 266 8.75 6.90 -14.58
CA LEU A 266 7.85 8.04 -14.78
C LEU A 266 8.47 9.18 -15.60
N SER A 267 9.78 9.44 -15.46
CA SER A 267 10.43 10.58 -16.11
C SER A 267 10.48 10.43 -17.63
N GLU A 268 10.44 9.20 -18.15
CA GLU A 268 10.39 8.92 -19.58
C GLU A 268 9.02 9.28 -20.20
N LEU A 269 7.94 9.17 -19.42
CA LEU A 269 6.58 9.53 -19.86
C LEU A 269 6.22 10.97 -19.52
N ASP A 270 6.41 11.37 -18.27
CA ASP A 270 6.01 12.66 -17.70
C ASP A 270 7.14 13.24 -16.83
N SER A 271 8.14 13.81 -17.50
CA SER A 271 9.28 14.44 -16.84
C SER A 271 8.92 15.66 -15.97
N GLU A 272 7.74 16.27 -16.18
CA GLU A 272 7.27 17.39 -15.36
C GLU A 272 6.71 16.89 -14.03
N ALA A 273 5.92 15.81 -14.04
CA ALA A 273 5.50 15.10 -12.84
C ALA A 273 6.70 14.64 -12.00
N ALA A 274 7.68 14.00 -12.65
CA ALA A 274 8.91 13.53 -12.01
C ALA A 274 9.64 14.67 -11.27
N ARG A 275 9.84 15.81 -11.94
CA ARG A 275 10.46 17.01 -11.34
C ARG A 275 9.62 17.62 -10.21
N LEU A 276 8.30 17.55 -10.31
CA LEU A 276 7.40 18.05 -9.27
C LEU A 276 7.56 17.24 -7.98
N ILE A 277 7.58 15.91 -8.09
CA ILE A 277 7.79 15.01 -6.95
C ILE A 277 9.15 15.27 -6.32
N GLU A 278 10.21 15.29 -7.14
CA GLU A 278 11.57 15.53 -6.64
C GLU A 278 11.68 16.88 -5.91
N HIS A 279 11.06 17.92 -6.44
CA HIS A 279 11.11 19.26 -5.85
C HIS A 279 10.37 19.36 -4.50
N TYR A 280 9.17 18.76 -4.41
CA TYR A 280 8.30 18.96 -3.25
C TYR A 280 8.41 17.84 -2.21
N LEU A 281 8.77 16.62 -2.59
CA LEU A 281 8.93 15.48 -1.68
C LEU A 281 10.39 15.05 -1.49
N GLY A 282 11.33 15.58 -2.28
CA GLY A 282 12.72 15.11 -2.29
C GLY A 282 12.83 13.75 -2.97
N ASN A 283 13.47 12.78 -2.34
CA ASN A 283 13.52 11.40 -2.83
C ASN A 283 12.63 10.49 -1.98
N PRO A 284 11.29 10.52 -2.18
CA PRO A 284 10.40 9.62 -1.44
C PRO A 284 10.71 8.18 -1.83
N THR A 285 10.68 7.27 -0.86
CA THR A 285 11.01 5.85 -1.04
C THR A 285 9.94 4.96 -0.44
N LEU A 286 10.03 3.65 -0.67
CA LEU A 286 9.18 2.66 0.00
C LEU A 286 10.03 1.68 0.80
N PRO A 287 9.46 1.09 1.87
CA PRO A 287 10.12 0.03 2.63
C PRO A 287 10.46 -1.20 1.76
N ASP A 288 11.44 -2.00 2.19
CA ASP A 288 11.90 -3.19 1.45
C ASP A 288 10.80 -4.21 1.16
N PHE A 289 9.75 -4.29 1.99
CA PHE A 289 8.62 -5.18 1.74
C PHE A 289 7.81 -4.79 0.49
N CYS A 290 7.97 -3.56 -0.03
CA CYS A 290 7.40 -3.11 -1.29
C CYS A 290 8.24 -3.48 -2.51
N GLN A 291 9.46 -4.03 -2.31
CA GLN A 291 10.31 -4.44 -3.43
C GLN A 291 9.70 -5.67 -4.10
N THR A 292 9.16 -5.49 -5.29
CA THR A 292 8.55 -6.57 -6.04
C THR A 292 9.57 -7.50 -6.68
N ARG A 293 9.12 -8.72 -6.94
CA ARG A 293 9.82 -9.65 -7.82
C ARG A 293 9.16 -9.62 -9.18
N GLN A 294 9.97 -9.39 -10.22
CA GLN A 294 9.49 -9.52 -11.59
C GLN A 294 9.49 -10.98 -12.01
N PHE A 295 8.44 -11.39 -12.71
CA PHE A 295 8.45 -12.60 -13.51
C PHE A 295 7.93 -12.34 -14.91
N PHE A 296 8.34 -13.24 -15.81
CA PHE A 296 7.98 -13.20 -17.21
C PHE A 296 7.31 -14.51 -17.54
N ILE A 297 6.11 -14.46 -18.11
CA ILE A 297 5.44 -15.63 -18.68
C ILE A 297 5.31 -15.38 -20.18
N ARG A 298 5.98 -16.22 -20.96
CA ARG A 298 5.91 -16.18 -22.42
C ARG A 298 5.37 -17.50 -22.94
N GLY A 299 4.37 -17.41 -23.80
CA GLY A 299 3.78 -18.60 -24.37
C GLY A 299 3.05 -18.35 -25.67
N ARG A 300 2.38 -19.41 -26.13
CA ARG A 300 1.60 -19.41 -27.36
C ARG A 300 0.29 -20.14 -27.15
N VAL A 301 -0.80 -19.59 -27.67
CA VAL A 301 -2.12 -20.23 -27.71
C VAL A 301 -2.35 -20.76 -29.13
N LEU A 302 -2.65 -22.05 -29.22
CA LEU A 302 -2.91 -22.77 -30.46
C LEU A 302 -4.29 -23.45 -30.39
N ASP A 303 -4.91 -23.68 -31.54
CA ASP A 303 -6.04 -24.60 -31.64
C ASP A 303 -5.54 -26.06 -31.65
N ASP A 304 -6.46 -27.02 -31.54
CA ASP A 304 -6.18 -28.48 -31.58
C ASP A 304 -5.51 -28.98 -32.87
N ARG A 305 -5.49 -28.17 -33.93
CA ARG A 305 -4.80 -28.42 -35.20
C ARG A 305 -3.42 -27.78 -35.25
N GLY A 306 -3.01 -27.09 -34.18
CA GLY A 306 -1.74 -26.39 -34.06
C GLY A 306 -1.69 -25.02 -34.73
N ASN A 307 -2.83 -24.47 -35.17
CA ASN A 307 -2.89 -23.12 -35.73
C ASN A 307 -2.88 -22.07 -34.62
N PRO A 308 -2.25 -20.90 -34.83
CA PRO A 308 -2.25 -19.84 -33.84
C PRO A 308 -3.63 -19.24 -33.58
N MET A 309 -3.93 -18.94 -32.32
CA MET A 309 -5.17 -18.28 -31.91
C MET A 309 -4.93 -16.82 -31.51
N PRO A 310 -5.24 -15.84 -32.37
CA PRO A 310 -5.12 -14.43 -32.04
C PRO A 310 -6.36 -13.89 -31.29
N GLU A 311 -6.21 -12.72 -30.66
CA GLU A 311 -7.29 -11.98 -29.97
C GLU A 311 -7.90 -12.71 -28.76
N VAL A 312 -7.23 -13.74 -28.28
CA VAL A 312 -7.56 -14.47 -27.05
C VAL A 312 -6.86 -13.83 -25.86
N TRP A 313 -7.56 -13.63 -24.76
CA TRP A 313 -6.99 -13.13 -23.51
C TRP A 313 -6.43 -14.28 -22.68
N VAL A 314 -5.19 -14.11 -22.20
CA VAL A 314 -4.56 -14.98 -21.20
C VAL A 314 -4.48 -14.20 -19.90
N THR A 315 -5.09 -14.71 -18.84
CA THR A 315 -5.08 -14.10 -17.51
C THR A 315 -4.08 -14.82 -16.62
N LEU A 316 -3.52 -14.13 -15.63
CA LEU A 316 -2.79 -14.73 -14.53
C LEU A 316 -3.47 -14.34 -13.21
N SER A 317 -3.97 -15.34 -12.47
CA SER A 317 -4.57 -15.11 -11.15
C SER A 317 -3.78 -15.84 -10.07
N ALA A 318 -3.95 -15.41 -8.83
CA ALA A 318 -3.31 -15.97 -7.64
C ALA A 318 -4.39 -16.49 -6.70
N TRP A 319 -4.21 -17.68 -6.14
CA TRP A 319 -5.21 -18.41 -5.37
C TRP A 319 -4.62 -18.96 -4.07
N ARG A 320 -5.49 -19.03 -3.06
CA ARG A 320 -5.27 -19.71 -1.79
C ARG A 320 -6.29 -20.82 -1.64
N GLN A 321 -5.85 -21.97 -1.14
CA GLN A 321 -6.71 -23.09 -0.79
C GLN A 321 -7.22 -22.91 0.65
N GLU A 322 -8.54 -22.89 0.80
CA GLU A 322 -9.24 -22.79 2.09
C GLU A 322 -10.15 -24.02 2.24
N GLY A 323 -9.58 -25.10 2.78
CA GLY A 323 -10.24 -26.41 2.85
C GLY A 323 -10.43 -27.01 1.46
N GLU A 324 -11.69 -27.27 1.08
CA GLU A 324 -12.06 -27.76 -0.26
C GLU A 324 -12.32 -26.62 -1.27
N ARG A 325 -12.24 -25.35 -0.84
CA ARG A 325 -12.51 -24.19 -1.70
C ARG A 325 -11.23 -23.47 -2.07
N PHE A 326 -11.27 -22.78 -3.21
CA PHE A 326 -10.21 -21.88 -3.66
C PHE A 326 -10.69 -20.44 -3.57
N ARG A 327 -9.85 -19.58 -2.99
CA ARG A 327 -10.11 -18.14 -2.86
C ARG A 327 -9.11 -17.37 -3.73
N SER A 328 -9.63 -16.52 -4.61
CA SER A 328 -8.77 -15.61 -5.36
C SER A 328 -8.16 -14.58 -4.43
N LEU A 329 -6.84 -14.42 -4.51
CA LEU A 329 -6.08 -13.41 -3.78
C LEU A 329 -6.10 -12.06 -4.50
N ARG A 330 -6.48 -12.05 -5.78
CA ARG A 330 -6.69 -10.85 -6.59
C ARG A 330 -8.20 -10.64 -6.77
N ARG A 331 -8.73 -9.46 -6.41
CA ARG A 331 -10.08 -9.08 -6.85
C ARG A 331 -9.98 -8.36 -8.18
N HIS A 332 -11.06 -8.34 -8.96
CA HIS A 332 -11.10 -7.44 -10.11
C HIS A 332 -10.96 -5.98 -9.61
N PRO A 333 -10.11 -5.13 -10.21
CA PRO A 333 -9.39 -5.29 -11.49
C PRO A 333 -7.95 -5.83 -11.40
N ASP A 334 -7.48 -6.25 -10.23
CA ASP A 334 -6.08 -6.57 -9.91
C ASP A 334 -5.53 -7.80 -10.68
N VAL A 335 -6.37 -8.52 -11.44
CA VAL A 335 -5.99 -9.71 -12.22
C VAL A 335 -5.26 -9.29 -13.51
N VAL A 336 -4.07 -9.85 -13.70
CA VAL A 336 -3.23 -9.61 -14.88
C VAL A 336 -3.84 -10.26 -16.10
N ALA A 337 -3.85 -9.57 -17.25
CA ALA A 337 -4.21 -10.22 -18.50
C ALA A 337 -3.49 -9.65 -19.72
N LYS A 338 -3.17 -10.52 -20.67
CA LYS A 338 -2.58 -10.16 -21.95
C LYS A 338 -3.35 -10.76 -23.11
N ARG A 339 -3.64 -9.94 -24.11
CA ARG A 339 -4.18 -10.41 -25.40
C ARG A 339 -3.06 -11.00 -26.25
N THR A 340 -3.34 -12.14 -26.87
CA THR A 340 -2.45 -12.82 -27.83
C THR A 340 -2.32 -12.02 -29.12
N GLY A 341 -1.11 -12.03 -29.70
CA GLY A 341 -0.84 -11.43 -31.01
C GLY A 341 -1.33 -12.30 -32.19
N PRO A 342 -1.14 -11.84 -33.44
CA PRO A 342 -1.56 -12.54 -34.66
C PRO A 342 -1.00 -13.98 -34.79
N ASP A 343 0.15 -14.22 -34.18
CA ASP A 343 0.85 -15.50 -34.15
C ASP A 343 0.51 -16.33 -32.90
N GLY A 344 -0.53 -15.96 -32.15
CA GLY A 344 -0.96 -16.63 -30.92
C GLY A 344 -0.01 -16.42 -29.73
N ARG A 345 1.07 -15.64 -29.87
CA ARG A 345 2.02 -15.43 -28.77
C ARG A 345 1.47 -14.44 -27.76
N PHE A 346 1.77 -14.69 -26.51
CA PHE A 346 1.53 -13.75 -25.41
C PHE A 346 2.80 -13.57 -24.58
N TRP A 347 2.89 -12.40 -23.96
CA TRP A 347 3.93 -12.09 -23.00
C TRP A 347 3.31 -11.32 -21.84
N ILE A 348 3.22 -11.98 -20.69
CA ILE A 348 2.90 -11.38 -19.41
C ILE A 348 4.22 -11.01 -18.74
N VAL A 349 4.42 -9.72 -18.51
CA VAL A 349 5.39 -9.22 -17.53
C VAL A 349 4.55 -8.88 -16.31
N GLU A 350 4.99 -9.30 -15.14
CA GLU A 350 4.31 -8.94 -13.90
C GLU A 350 5.34 -8.64 -12.82
N ALA A 351 5.17 -7.51 -12.15
CA ALA A 351 5.83 -7.21 -10.90
C ALA A 351 4.92 -7.64 -9.76
N VAL A 352 5.36 -8.63 -8.98
CA VAL A 352 4.55 -9.17 -7.88
C VAL A 352 5.15 -8.83 -6.54
N ASP A 353 4.27 -8.31 -5.69
CA ASP A 353 4.50 -8.11 -4.28
C ASP A 353 4.93 -9.42 -3.59
N PRO A 354 6.03 -9.44 -2.82
CA PRO A 354 6.50 -10.64 -2.14
C PRO A 354 5.44 -11.29 -1.24
N GLY A 355 4.59 -10.48 -0.61
CA GLY A 355 3.47 -10.96 0.20
C GLY A 355 2.48 -11.78 -0.60
N LEU A 356 2.22 -11.43 -1.86
CA LEU A 356 1.36 -12.26 -2.73
C LEU A 356 2.01 -13.61 -3.03
N LEU A 357 3.32 -13.64 -3.28
CA LEU A 357 4.06 -14.90 -3.52
C LEU A 357 4.04 -15.81 -2.28
N GLU A 358 4.21 -15.24 -1.09
CA GLU A 358 4.17 -15.98 0.17
C GLU A 358 2.77 -16.49 0.52
N THR A 359 1.76 -15.71 0.14
CA THR A 359 0.34 -15.95 0.45
C THR A 359 -0.31 -16.95 -0.50
N ALA A 360 0.11 -16.98 -1.77
CA ALA A 360 -0.46 -17.82 -2.80
C ALA A 360 -0.07 -19.29 -2.63
N ASP A 361 -1.07 -20.16 -2.57
CA ASP A 361 -0.85 -21.60 -2.65
C ASP A 361 -0.58 -22.01 -4.08
N PHE A 362 -1.24 -21.36 -5.04
CA PHE A 362 -0.92 -21.45 -6.46
C PHE A 362 -1.38 -20.23 -7.25
N PHE A 363 -0.83 -20.06 -8.44
CA PHE A 363 -1.29 -19.14 -9.47
C PHE A 363 -1.89 -19.93 -10.62
N ASN A 364 -2.67 -19.33 -11.50
CA ASN A 364 -3.22 -20.01 -12.67
C ASN A 364 -3.19 -19.13 -13.92
N LEU A 365 -3.00 -19.75 -15.07
CA LEU A 365 -3.27 -19.15 -16.37
C LEU A 365 -4.71 -19.47 -16.77
N GLY A 366 -5.51 -18.42 -16.94
CA GLY A 366 -6.86 -18.50 -17.47
C GLY A 366 -6.91 -18.08 -18.93
N ILE A 367 -7.90 -18.56 -19.68
CA ILE A 367 -8.11 -18.13 -21.08
C ILE A 367 -9.55 -17.69 -21.29
N TRP A 368 -9.73 -16.61 -22.06
CA TRP A 368 -11.03 -16.00 -22.32
C TRP A 368 -11.10 -15.32 -23.69
N ARG A 369 -12.30 -15.23 -24.27
CA ARG A 369 -12.58 -14.49 -25.50
C ARG A 369 -13.77 -13.53 -25.27
N GLY A 370 -13.56 -12.23 -25.47
CA GLY A 370 -14.57 -11.18 -25.23
C GLY A 370 -13.98 -9.88 -24.67
N GLU A 371 -14.84 -8.91 -24.32
CA GLU A 371 -14.42 -7.68 -23.65
C GLU A 371 -14.04 -7.91 -22.17
N PRO A 372 -13.06 -7.15 -21.62
CA PRO A 372 -12.48 -7.39 -20.29
C PRO A 372 -13.42 -7.25 -19.07
N ALA A 373 -14.61 -6.69 -19.22
CA ALA A 373 -15.40 -6.18 -18.10
C ALA A 373 -16.08 -7.25 -17.22
N ASP A 374 -16.04 -8.53 -17.61
CA ASP A 374 -16.82 -9.60 -16.94
C ASP A 374 -16.00 -10.90 -16.73
N ARG A 375 -14.78 -10.77 -16.18
CA ARG A 375 -13.76 -11.84 -16.09
C ARG A 375 -13.93 -12.85 -14.95
N SER A 376 -15.04 -12.84 -14.22
CA SER A 376 -15.33 -13.82 -13.16
C SER A 376 -15.47 -15.26 -13.70
N ALA A 377 -15.47 -15.44 -15.03
CA ALA A 377 -15.64 -16.71 -15.74
C ALA A 377 -14.45 -17.11 -16.64
N ALA A 378 -13.20 -16.74 -16.30
CA ALA A 378 -12.04 -17.26 -17.04
C ALA A 378 -11.80 -18.74 -16.72
N CYS A 379 -11.71 -19.60 -17.74
CA CYS A 379 -11.38 -21.01 -17.52
C CYS A 379 -9.90 -21.17 -17.17
N SER A 380 -9.65 -21.73 -15.99
CA SER A 380 -8.32 -22.11 -15.52
C SER A 380 -7.80 -23.27 -16.36
N ILE A 381 -6.70 -23.06 -17.07
CA ILE A 381 -6.16 -24.05 -18.02
C ILE A 381 -4.74 -24.51 -17.64
N ALA A 382 -4.05 -23.76 -16.77
CA ALA A 382 -2.80 -24.19 -16.14
C ALA A 382 -2.62 -23.53 -14.75
N GLY A 383 -1.86 -24.12 -13.84
CA GLY A 383 -1.61 -23.65 -12.45
C GLY A 383 -0.11 -23.53 -12.07
N PHE A 384 0.28 -22.95 -10.93
CA PHE A 384 1.61 -23.15 -10.31
C PHE A 384 1.65 -22.88 -8.81
N ALA A 385 2.20 -23.78 -7.99
CA ALA A 385 2.19 -23.66 -6.53
C ALA A 385 3.21 -22.67 -5.94
N GLY A 386 2.80 -21.83 -4.99
CA GLY A 386 3.65 -20.80 -4.35
C GLY A 386 4.47 -21.26 -3.13
N GLN A 387 4.25 -22.48 -2.63
CA GLN A 387 5.02 -23.03 -1.50
C GLN A 387 5.89 -24.24 -1.88
N ASN A 388 7.22 -24.07 -1.90
CA ASN A 388 8.27 -25.10 -1.79
C ASN A 388 8.00 -26.47 -2.48
N LYS A 389 7.42 -26.50 -3.68
CA LYS A 389 7.05 -27.75 -4.36
C LYS A 389 7.41 -27.75 -5.85
N THR A 390 8.05 -28.84 -6.25
CA THR A 390 8.78 -29.08 -7.50
C THR A 390 7.91 -29.08 -8.76
N ALA A 391 8.57 -28.76 -9.90
CA ALA A 391 7.96 -28.58 -11.22
C ALA A 391 7.55 -29.87 -11.96
N VAL A 392 6.42 -29.86 -12.68
CA VAL A 392 6.03 -30.92 -13.63
C VAL A 392 5.37 -30.33 -14.90
N LYS A 393 5.72 -30.91 -16.05
CA LYS A 393 5.06 -30.73 -17.36
C LYS A 393 3.92 -31.74 -17.50
N HIS A 394 2.73 -31.28 -17.92
CA HIS A 394 1.70 -31.93 -18.79
C HIS A 394 0.28 -31.45 -18.43
N LEU A 395 -0.62 -31.49 -19.42
CA LEU A 395 -1.94 -30.84 -19.47
C LEU A 395 -3.02 -31.43 -18.53
N ASP A 396 -2.73 -32.57 -17.88
CA ASP A 396 -3.76 -33.36 -17.18
C ASP A 396 -3.57 -33.35 -15.65
N GLN A 397 -2.66 -32.52 -15.15
CA GLN A 397 -2.34 -32.40 -13.72
C GLN A 397 -2.18 -30.92 -13.38
N GLU A 398 -2.68 -30.50 -12.20
CA GLU A 398 -2.40 -29.17 -11.64
C GLU A 398 -0.91 -28.87 -11.77
N LEU A 399 -0.58 -27.91 -12.62
CA LEU A 399 0.79 -27.50 -12.87
C LEU A 399 1.31 -26.85 -11.57
N ARG A 400 2.51 -27.25 -11.15
CA ARG A 400 3.22 -26.71 -9.97
C ARG A 400 4.52 -26.12 -10.51
N VAL A 401 4.81 -24.84 -10.24
CA VAL A 401 6.01 -24.16 -10.76
C VAL A 401 6.58 -23.31 -9.64
N GLU A 402 7.89 -23.46 -9.42
CA GLU A 402 8.66 -22.76 -8.39
C GLU A 402 9.00 -21.33 -8.85
N VAL A 403 8.66 -20.32 -8.04
CA VAL A 403 8.91 -18.90 -8.38
C VAL A 403 10.23 -18.44 -7.75
N THR A 404 11.32 -18.50 -8.52
CA THR A 404 12.64 -17.97 -8.14
C THR A 404 13.08 -16.78 -8.99
N GLY A 405 12.14 -15.88 -9.35
CA GLY A 405 12.43 -14.72 -10.20
C GLY A 405 12.87 -15.11 -11.63
N GLN A 406 12.40 -16.27 -12.11
CA GLN A 406 12.80 -16.85 -13.39
C GLN A 406 11.84 -16.47 -14.53
N ASP A 407 12.37 -16.47 -15.76
CA ASP A 407 11.58 -16.45 -16.99
C ASP A 407 10.87 -17.81 -17.15
N LEU A 408 9.55 -17.81 -16.97
CA LEU A 408 8.69 -18.96 -17.16
C LEU A 408 8.25 -19.04 -18.64
N SER A 409 9.21 -18.97 -19.57
CA SER A 409 8.91 -19.04 -21.01
C SER A 409 8.77 -20.47 -21.52
N GLY A 410 8.04 -20.63 -22.62
CA GLY A 410 7.93 -21.91 -23.34
C GLY A 410 6.62 -22.65 -23.15
N TYR A 411 5.60 -22.00 -22.58
CA TYR A 411 4.27 -22.59 -22.48
C TYR A 411 3.56 -22.57 -23.83
N THR A 412 3.01 -23.73 -24.21
CA THR A 412 2.06 -23.83 -25.32
C THR A 412 0.74 -24.32 -24.77
N ILE A 413 -0.31 -23.55 -24.97
CA ILE A 413 -1.66 -23.91 -24.56
C ILE A 413 -2.45 -24.28 -25.82
N THR A 414 -3.05 -25.46 -25.83
CA THR A 414 -3.80 -25.99 -26.98
C THR A 414 -5.27 -26.03 -26.60
N ILE A 415 -6.14 -25.41 -27.42
CA ILE A 415 -7.58 -25.30 -27.16
C ILE A 415 -8.35 -26.07 -28.25
N PRO A 416 -9.32 -26.93 -27.89
CA PRO A 416 -10.19 -27.59 -28.86
C PRO A 416 -10.92 -26.61 -29.77
N THR A 417 -11.11 -26.96 -31.05
CA THR A 417 -11.81 -26.08 -32.01
C THR A 417 -13.29 -25.87 -31.66
N GLU A 418 -13.88 -26.81 -30.94
CA GLU A 418 -15.24 -26.79 -30.39
C GLU A 418 -15.34 -26.25 -28.95
N PHE A 419 -14.27 -25.65 -28.42
CA PHE A 419 -14.28 -25.09 -27.07
C PHE A 419 -15.44 -24.09 -26.91
N ASP A 420 -16.29 -24.33 -25.90
CA ASP A 420 -17.40 -23.46 -25.58
C ASP A 420 -16.88 -22.21 -24.84
N TRP A 421 -17.05 -21.05 -25.48
CA TRP A 421 -16.61 -19.76 -24.94
C TRP A 421 -17.68 -19.08 -24.08
N SER A 422 -18.83 -19.72 -23.86
CA SER A 422 -19.86 -19.17 -22.99
C SER A 422 -19.40 -19.16 -21.52
N PRO A 423 -19.75 -18.13 -20.74
CA PRO A 423 -19.39 -18.04 -19.32
C PRO A 423 -20.13 -19.11 -18.54
N LEU A 424 -19.55 -20.29 -18.41
CA LEU A 424 -20.01 -21.31 -17.48
C LEU A 424 -19.07 -21.37 -16.27
N ILE A 425 -19.72 -21.41 -15.11
CA ILE A 425 -19.16 -21.47 -13.76
C ILE A 425 -18.36 -22.76 -13.50
N ASP A 426 -18.44 -23.75 -14.40
CA ASP A 426 -17.76 -25.03 -14.28
C ASP A 426 -16.85 -25.26 -15.49
N CYS A 427 -15.63 -24.73 -15.41
CA CYS A 427 -14.54 -25.22 -16.25
C CYS A 427 -14.08 -26.55 -15.64
N GLN A 428 -14.57 -27.67 -16.18
CA GLN A 428 -14.10 -29.02 -15.82
C GLN A 428 -12.74 -29.32 -16.41
#